data_AF-A6UVI0-F1
#
_entry.id   AF-A6UVI0-F1
#
_cell.length_a   1.000
_cell.length_b   1.000
_cell.length_c   1.000
_cell.angle_alpha   90.00
_cell.angle_beta   90.00
_cell.angle_gamma   90.00
#
_symmetry.space_group_name_H-M   'P 1'
#
loop_
_entity.id
_entity.type
_entity.pdbx_description
1 polymer ?
#
loop_
_entity_poly.entity_id
_entity_poly.type
_entity_poly.pdbx_seq_one_letter_code
_entity_poly.pdbx_strand_id
1 'polypeptide(L)'
;MSKNKIIRDPIYKDVLINSGEIDIIDSPEVQRLRNIKQTGLTCIVYPSANHTRFEHSIGTMYIAGEIFKRFKDIDTQLIRIAGLLHDIGHPPFSHTLEVNGYDHEYHTKKKIKKMNFENYTSNEIINVLSSKSIEGMLLSGDIDADRIDYLMRDSYHTGVAYGSIDYNRLIGSMILYGDKNNSNDHHNKLAILEKGKIAVESLLIARYQMYPTVYMHPTSRISETMLKQATVEAISEKLFKVHDLSIMDDIDLISIIRNQRGEESNKLINMIDRRQLFKNIVTLKYGELLPIERWRLINLSDYNIRKLEGELLDKFDIKIFLDIPSYPKMNEHNIKIVINDKIYRLNHISPLANSLKLAYINSWDVRVYASPEINGTINKITDKDIEEINKYIFEFIENKTKHGELYHIIEENEKIRGKGNLINIIKEKGLSEKDVIEELQKLTFCGLINETVEKIGGIYRYDYSINNNLKN
;
A
#
# COMPACT_ATOMS: atom_id res chain seq x y z
N MET A 1 -7.63 -7.06 -40.84
CA MET A 1 -6.94 -5.80 -40.48
C MET A 1 -6.74 -5.83 -38.98
N SER A 2 -5.50 -5.70 -38.48
CA SER A 2 -5.28 -5.55 -37.04
C SER A 2 -5.98 -4.28 -36.58
N LYS A 3 -6.96 -4.42 -35.69
CA LYS A 3 -7.68 -3.29 -35.10
C LYS A 3 -6.72 -2.68 -34.07
N ASN A 4 -6.08 -1.57 -34.41
CA ASN A 4 -5.34 -0.77 -33.45
C ASN A 4 -6.25 0.36 -32.97
N LYS A 5 -6.24 0.66 -31.67
CA LYS A 5 -7.05 1.73 -31.06
C LYS A 5 -6.11 2.69 -30.36
N ILE A 6 -6.53 3.96 -30.27
CA ILE A 6 -5.81 4.98 -29.51
C ILE A 6 -6.72 5.43 -28.39
N ILE A 7 -6.20 5.44 -27.17
CA ILE A 7 -6.86 6.05 -26.01
C ILE A 7 -6.08 7.31 -25.65
N ARG A 8 -6.79 8.44 -25.54
CA ARG A 8 -6.20 9.70 -25.10
C ARG A 8 -6.12 9.72 -23.58
N ASP A 9 -4.91 9.81 -23.05
CA ASP A 9 -4.60 9.95 -21.64
C ASP A 9 -3.99 11.34 -21.37
N PRO A 10 -4.39 12.06 -20.31
CA PRO A 10 -3.89 13.41 -20.05
C PRO A 10 -2.38 13.46 -19.73
N ILE A 11 -1.83 12.39 -19.15
CA ILE A 11 -0.45 12.25 -18.71
C ILE A 11 0.40 11.75 -19.89
N TYR A 12 0.01 10.63 -20.50
CA TYR A 12 0.79 9.94 -21.53
C TYR A 12 0.43 10.29 -22.97
N LYS A 13 -0.59 11.13 -23.17
CA LYS A 13 -1.10 11.54 -24.48
C LYS A 13 -1.73 10.37 -25.23
N ASP A 14 -1.16 9.93 -26.34
CA ASP A 14 -1.77 8.90 -27.18
C ASP A 14 -1.25 7.52 -26.78
N VAL A 15 -2.06 6.76 -26.04
CA VAL A 15 -1.76 5.38 -25.66
C VAL A 15 -2.28 4.46 -26.76
N LEU A 16 -1.34 3.84 -27.48
CA LEU A 16 -1.65 2.83 -28.49
C LEU A 16 -2.08 1.52 -27.82
N ILE A 17 -3.17 0.95 -28.33
CA ILE A 17 -3.76 -0.32 -27.90
C ILE A 17 -3.69 -1.30 -29.07
N ASN A 18 -3.03 -2.42 -28.84
CA ASN A 18 -2.83 -3.48 -29.84
C ASN A 18 -4.08 -4.37 -29.93
N SER A 19 -4.25 -5.09 -31.04
CA SER A 19 -5.45 -5.91 -31.28
C SER A 19 -5.75 -6.93 -30.17
N GLY A 20 -4.73 -7.63 -29.66
CA GLY A 20 -4.88 -8.60 -28.56
C GLY A 20 -5.14 -7.98 -27.18
N GLU A 21 -5.10 -6.64 -27.07
CA GLU A 21 -5.41 -5.90 -25.84
C GLU A 21 -6.85 -5.34 -25.86
N ILE A 22 -7.42 -5.10 -27.04
CA ILE A 22 -8.74 -4.45 -27.19
C ILE A 22 -9.83 -5.29 -26.54
N ASP A 23 -9.89 -6.58 -26.84
CA ASP A 23 -10.96 -7.45 -26.34
C ASP A 23 -10.87 -7.61 -24.80
N ILE A 24 -9.65 -7.53 -24.25
CA ILE A 24 -9.41 -7.55 -22.80
C ILE A 24 -9.89 -6.24 -22.17
N ILE A 25 -9.55 -5.10 -22.78
CA ILE A 25 -10.00 -3.78 -22.29
C ILE A 25 -11.52 -3.67 -22.33
N ASP A 26 -12.15 -4.16 -23.40
CA ASP A 26 -13.60 -4.12 -23.58
C ASP A 26 -14.34 -5.18 -22.73
N SER A 27 -13.63 -6.02 -21.96
CA SER A 27 -14.25 -7.01 -21.07
C SER A 27 -15.00 -6.36 -19.90
N PRO A 28 -16.09 -6.99 -19.38
CA PRO A 28 -16.82 -6.46 -18.23
C PRO A 28 -15.96 -6.26 -16.99
N GLU A 29 -14.98 -7.14 -16.74
CA GLU A 29 -14.09 -7.07 -15.58
C GLU A 29 -13.23 -5.82 -15.59
N VAL A 30 -12.69 -5.44 -16.76
CA VAL A 30 -11.87 -4.24 -16.94
C VAL A 30 -12.76 -2.99 -17.01
N GLN A 31 -13.89 -3.05 -17.73
CA GLN A 31 -14.82 -1.91 -17.81
C GLN A 31 -15.42 -1.52 -16.46
N ARG A 32 -15.61 -2.48 -15.54
CA ARG A 32 -16.00 -2.21 -14.14
C ARG A 32 -15.09 -1.18 -13.46
N LEU A 33 -13.78 -1.20 -13.77
CA LEU A 33 -12.81 -0.30 -13.17
C LEU A 33 -13.09 1.18 -13.45
N ARG A 34 -13.92 1.51 -14.46
CA ARG A 34 -14.37 2.88 -14.74
C ARG A 34 -15.23 3.48 -13.63
N ASN A 35 -15.81 2.62 -12.79
CA ASN A 35 -16.67 3.04 -11.69
C ASN A 35 -16.02 2.77 -10.33
N ILE A 36 -14.70 2.51 -10.30
CA ILE A 36 -13.93 2.35 -9.06
C ILE A 36 -12.87 3.44 -9.00
N LYS A 37 -13.02 4.38 -8.05
CA LYS A 37 -12.05 5.47 -7.87
C LYS A 37 -10.69 4.93 -7.43
N GLN A 38 -9.61 5.45 -8.03
CA GLN A 38 -8.24 5.06 -7.71
C GLN A 38 -7.90 5.36 -6.24
N THR A 39 -8.23 6.56 -5.77
CA THR A 39 -7.87 7.05 -4.42
C THR A 39 -9.07 7.13 -3.47
N GLY A 40 -10.05 6.25 -3.65
CA GLY A 40 -11.20 6.11 -2.76
C GLY A 40 -11.95 7.44 -2.54
N LEU A 41 -12.05 7.87 -1.27
CA LEU A 41 -12.76 9.09 -0.87
C LEU A 41 -11.86 10.34 -0.82
N THR A 42 -10.66 10.29 -1.39
CA THR A 42 -9.75 11.46 -1.52
C THR A 42 -10.43 12.64 -2.22
N CYS A 43 -11.45 12.40 -3.07
CA CYS A 43 -12.25 13.44 -3.70
C CYS A 43 -12.99 14.38 -2.73
N ILE A 44 -13.19 13.95 -1.48
CA ILE A 44 -13.73 14.81 -0.41
C ILE A 44 -12.74 15.94 -0.10
N VAL A 45 -11.44 15.71 -0.21
CA VAL A 45 -10.41 16.73 0.03
C VAL A 45 -10.02 17.44 -1.25
N TYR A 46 -9.81 16.67 -2.32
CA TYR A 46 -9.37 17.13 -3.62
C TYR A 46 -10.48 16.88 -4.65
N PRO A 47 -11.39 17.84 -4.89
CA PRO A 47 -12.59 17.60 -5.71
C PRO A 47 -12.34 17.07 -7.12
N SER A 48 -11.13 17.26 -7.66
CA SER A 48 -10.70 16.76 -8.98
C SER A 48 -10.13 15.34 -8.98
N ALA A 49 -9.88 14.75 -7.81
CA ALA A 49 -9.40 13.36 -7.63
C ALA A 49 -10.53 12.34 -7.89
N ASN A 50 -11.08 12.37 -9.10
CA ASN A 50 -12.16 11.49 -9.56
C ASN A 50 -11.67 10.39 -10.50
N HIS A 51 -10.37 10.32 -10.73
CA HIS A 51 -9.81 9.32 -11.61
C HIS A 51 -10.02 7.91 -11.08
N THR A 52 -10.11 6.99 -12.00
CA THR A 52 -10.57 5.63 -11.78
C THR A 52 -9.44 4.62 -11.99
N ARG A 53 -9.63 3.41 -11.49
CA ARG A 53 -8.70 2.32 -11.71
C ARG A 53 -8.55 1.99 -13.20
N PHE A 54 -9.54 2.31 -14.04
CA PHE A 54 -9.47 2.06 -15.48
C PHE A 54 -8.32 2.85 -16.13
N GLU A 55 -8.26 4.17 -15.97
CA GLU A 55 -7.16 4.94 -16.54
C GLU A 55 -5.81 4.62 -15.90
N HIS A 56 -5.78 4.27 -14.61
CA HIS A 56 -4.58 3.75 -13.96
C HIS A 56 -4.09 2.46 -14.61
N SER A 57 -4.96 1.47 -14.82
CA SER A 57 -4.61 0.21 -15.49
C SER A 57 -4.09 0.43 -16.92
N ILE A 58 -4.69 1.35 -17.68
CA ILE A 58 -4.20 1.73 -19.02
C ILE A 58 -2.82 2.40 -18.93
N GLY A 59 -2.61 3.25 -17.94
CA GLY A 59 -1.35 3.93 -17.69
C GLY A 59 -0.23 2.99 -17.26
N THR A 60 -0.50 2.09 -16.31
CA THR A 60 0.42 1.03 -15.89
C THR A 60 0.77 0.11 -17.05
N MET A 61 -0.20 -0.31 -17.87
CA MET A 61 0.05 -1.03 -19.12
C MET A 61 0.99 -0.26 -20.06
N TYR A 62 0.77 1.04 -20.24
CA TYR A 62 1.61 1.88 -21.09
C TYR A 62 3.05 1.94 -20.57
N ILE A 63 3.24 2.31 -19.30
CA ILE A 63 4.57 2.41 -18.70
C ILE A 63 5.30 1.06 -18.69
N ALA A 64 4.59 -0.02 -18.39
CA ALA A 64 5.15 -1.36 -18.47
C ALA A 64 5.61 -1.67 -19.90
N GLY A 65 4.80 -1.35 -20.92
CA GLY A 65 5.25 -1.46 -22.32
C GLY A 65 6.55 -0.68 -22.60
N GLU A 66 6.66 0.57 -22.13
CA GLU A 66 7.85 1.41 -22.33
C GLU A 66 9.09 0.91 -21.59
N ILE A 67 8.93 0.41 -20.36
CA ILE A 67 10.01 -0.23 -19.59
C ILE A 67 10.56 -1.43 -20.37
N PHE A 68 9.67 -2.31 -20.82
CA PHE A 68 10.06 -3.62 -21.31
C PHE A 68 10.54 -3.62 -22.75
N LYS A 69 10.15 -2.65 -23.58
CA LYS A 69 10.76 -2.41 -24.91
C LYS A 69 12.28 -2.29 -24.89
N ARG A 70 12.86 -1.97 -23.73
CA ARG A 70 14.32 -1.83 -23.54
C ARG A 70 15.04 -3.14 -23.32
N PHE A 71 14.36 -4.16 -22.84
CA PHE A 71 14.95 -5.46 -22.53
C PHE A 71 14.73 -6.38 -23.72
N LYS A 72 15.80 -6.99 -24.21
CA LYS A 72 15.72 -7.99 -25.27
C LYS A 72 15.06 -9.25 -24.70
N ASP A 73 14.34 -9.97 -25.57
CA ASP A 73 13.76 -11.28 -25.27
C ASP A 73 12.59 -11.27 -24.26
N ILE A 74 12.03 -10.10 -23.91
CA ILE A 74 10.80 -10.02 -23.11
C ILE A 74 9.60 -9.77 -24.01
N ASP A 75 8.57 -10.60 -23.86
CA ASP A 75 7.29 -10.42 -24.53
C ASP A 75 6.57 -9.17 -23.99
N THR A 76 6.73 -8.06 -24.71
CA THR A 76 6.15 -6.77 -24.32
C THR A 76 4.62 -6.81 -24.28
N GLN A 77 3.95 -7.60 -25.11
CA GLN A 77 2.49 -7.64 -25.13
C GLN A 77 1.96 -8.40 -23.89
N LEU A 78 2.58 -9.51 -23.50
CA LEU A 78 2.25 -10.22 -22.26
C LEU A 78 2.35 -9.30 -21.04
N ILE A 79 3.43 -8.52 -20.96
CA ILE A 79 3.64 -7.57 -19.86
C ILE A 79 2.60 -6.46 -19.84
N ARG A 80 2.27 -5.92 -21.02
CA ARG A 80 1.23 -4.90 -21.14
C ARG A 80 -0.11 -5.44 -20.65
N ILE A 81 -0.47 -6.65 -21.03
CA ILE A 81 -1.69 -7.33 -20.55
C ILE A 81 -1.64 -7.54 -19.03
N ALA A 82 -0.50 -7.97 -18.48
CA ALA A 82 -0.36 -8.10 -17.03
C ALA A 82 -0.50 -6.74 -16.32
N GLY A 83 0.16 -5.69 -16.80
CA GLY A 83 0.01 -4.32 -16.28
C GLY A 83 -1.41 -3.79 -16.40
N LEU A 84 -2.16 -4.15 -17.44
CA LEU A 84 -3.58 -3.82 -17.57
C LEU A 84 -4.43 -4.55 -16.51
N LEU A 85 -4.07 -5.78 -16.16
CA LEU A 85 -4.90 -6.65 -15.33
C LEU A 85 -4.53 -6.68 -13.85
N HIS A 86 -3.42 -6.06 -13.43
CA HIS A 86 -2.90 -6.17 -12.07
C HIS A 86 -3.94 -5.83 -10.98
N ASP A 87 -4.80 -4.83 -11.27
CA ASP A 87 -5.75 -4.26 -10.31
C ASP A 87 -7.23 -4.62 -10.56
N ILE A 88 -7.52 -5.58 -11.45
CA ILE A 88 -8.91 -5.95 -11.77
C ILE A 88 -9.69 -6.55 -10.57
N GLY A 89 -8.96 -7.03 -9.56
CA GLY A 89 -9.46 -7.61 -8.33
C GLY A 89 -9.86 -6.62 -7.24
N HIS A 90 -9.63 -5.31 -7.42
CA HIS A 90 -9.96 -4.33 -6.39
C HIS A 90 -11.45 -4.24 -6.08
N PRO A 91 -11.82 -4.08 -4.80
CA PRO A 91 -13.20 -3.81 -4.41
C PRO A 91 -13.55 -2.33 -4.70
N PRO A 92 -14.82 -1.94 -4.53
CA PRO A 92 -15.23 -0.53 -4.50
C PRO A 92 -14.35 0.28 -3.55
N PHE A 93 -14.06 1.53 -3.92
CA PHE A 93 -13.17 2.43 -3.19
C PHE A 93 -11.78 1.84 -2.87
N SER A 94 -11.31 0.89 -3.68
CA SER A 94 -9.90 0.48 -3.72
C SER A 94 -9.42 -0.13 -2.39
N HIS A 95 -8.21 0.22 -1.92
CA HIS A 95 -7.63 -0.36 -0.70
C HIS A 95 -8.45 -0.05 0.56
N THR A 96 -9.31 0.98 0.56
CA THR A 96 -10.17 1.31 1.71
C THR A 96 -11.05 0.13 2.13
N LEU A 97 -11.49 -0.70 1.18
CA LEU A 97 -12.42 -1.82 1.42
C LEU A 97 -11.76 -3.21 1.34
N GLU A 98 -10.44 -3.30 1.55
CA GLU A 98 -9.75 -4.56 1.87
C GLU A 98 -10.02 -4.98 3.33
N VAL A 99 -11.31 -5.16 3.64
CA VAL A 99 -11.82 -5.39 4.99
C VAL A 99 -12.23 -6.85 5.16
N ASN A 100 -12.26 -7.33 6.40
CA ASN A 100 -12.76 -8.67 6.75
C ASN A 100 -12.11 -9.80 5.92
N GLY A 101 -10.81 -9.68 5.62
CA GLY A 101 -10.05 -10.68 4.87
C GLY A 101 -10.24 -10.66 3.36
N TYR A 102 -10.81 -9.58 2.79
CA TYR A 102 -10.80 -9.37 1.35
C TYR A 102 -9.36 -9.15 0.85
N ASP A 103 -8.95 -9.92 -0.15
CA ASP A 103 -7.62 -9.84 -0.78
C ASP A 103 -7.78 -9.59 -2.28
N HIS A 104 -7.42 -8.38 -2.72
CA HIS A 104 -7.53 -7.99 -4.13
C HIS A 104 -6.64 -8.87 -5.03
N GLU A 105 -5.45 -9.30 -4.58
CA GLU A 105 -4.57 -10.15 -5.38
C GLU A 105 -5.21 -11.51 -5.65
N TYR A 106 -5.86 -12.09 -4.63
CA TYR A 106 -6.62 -13.32 -4.76
C TYR A 106 -7.74 -13.16 -5.81
N HIS A 107 -8.49 -12.06 -5.73
CA HIS A 107 -9.57 -11.77 -6.67
C HIS A 107 -9.08 -11.45 -8.08
N THR A 108 -7.94 -10.78 -8.24
CA THR A 108 -7.26 -10.58 -9.54
C THR A 108 -6.97 -11.93 -10.18
N LYS A 109 -6.26 -12.82 -9.48
CA LYS A 109 -5.93 -14.17 -10.00
C LYS A 109 -7.18 -14.97 -10.36
N LYS A 110 -8.24 -14.87 -9.54
CA LYS A 110 -9.52 -15.56 -9.79
C LYS A 110 -10.24 -15.05 -11.04
N LYS A 111 -10.19 -13.75 -11.32
CA LYS A 111 -10.79 -13.14 -12.53
C LYS A 111 -9.98 -13.51 -13.78
N ILE A 112 -8.65 -13.39 -13.75
CA ILE A 112 -7.78 -13.75 -14.88
C ILE A 112 -7.96 -15.21 -15.31
N LYS A 113 -8.16 -16.14 -14.36
CA LYS A 113 -8.44 -17.56 -14.66
C LYS A 113 -9.76 -17.81 -15.41
N LYS A 114 -10.69 -16.86 -15.41
CA LYS A 114 -12.00 -16.95 -16.09
C LYS A 114 -12.05 -16.19 -17.41
N MET A 115 -11.04 -15.37 -17.69
CA MET A 115 -10.93 -14.60 -18.93
C MET A 115 -10.29 -15.46 -20.02
N ASN A 116 -10.65 -15.17 -21.27
CA ASN A 116 -10.05 -15.79 -22.45
C ASN A 116 -9.04 -14.82 -23.06
N PHE A 117 -7.90 -15.35 -23.50
CA PHE A 117 -6.81 -14.60 -24.10
C PHE A 117 -6.41 -15.27 -25.42
N GLU A 118 -6.15 -14.47 -26.46
CA GLU A 118 -5.89 -14.99 -27.81
C GLU A 118 -4.51 -15.68 -27.91
N ASN A 119 -3.47 -15.03 -27.37
CA ASN A 119 -2.06 -15.44 -27.54
C ASN A 119 -1.41 -15.96 -26.25
N TYR A 120 -2.12 -15.93 -25.12
CA TYR A 120 -1.56 -16.22 -23.80
C TYR A 120 -2.47 -17.11 -23.00
N THR A 121 -1.91 -17.79 -22.00
CA THR A 121 -2.67 -18.49 -20.98
C THR A 121 -2.85 -17.59 -19.74
N SER A 122 -3.94 -17.80 -19.00
CA SER A 122 -4.15 -17.14 -17.71
C SER A 122 -2.98 -17.36 -16.74
N ASN A 123 -2.30 -18.51 -16.81
CA ASN A 123 -1.17 -18.83 -15.93
C ASN A 123 0.07 -18.01 -16.26
N GLU A 124 0.36 -17.74 -17.53
CA GLU A 124 1.49 -16.88 -17.93
C GLU A 124 1.32 -15.47 -17.39
N ILE A 125 0.10 -14.90 -17.52
CA ILE A 125 -0.23 -13.57 -16.99
C ILE A 125 -0.10 -13.57 -15.46
N ILE A 126 -0.63 -14.58 -14.77
CA ILE A 126 -0.52 -14.69 -13.30
C ILE A 126 0.94 -14.83 -12.84
N ASN A 127 1.77 -15.54 -13.61
CA ASN A 127 3.20 -15.68 -13.31
C ASN A 127 3.95 -14.34 -13.44
N VAL A 128 3.59 -13.52 -14.43
CA VAL A 128 4.11 -12.16 -14.56
C VAL A 128 3.66 -11.28 -13.40
N LEU A 129 2.39 -11.37 -12.98
CA LEU A 129 1.89 -10.64 -11.81
C LEU A 129 2.51 -11.11 -10.49
N SER A 130 3.11 -12.30 -10.47
CA SER A 130 3.85 -12.75 -9.30
C SER A 130 5.21 -12.05 -9.24
N SER A 131 5.52 -11.36 -8.13
CA SER A 131 6.80 -10.65 -7.92
C SER A 131 8.04 -11.56 -7.84
N LYS A 132 7.94 -12.82 -8.27
CA LYS A 132 9.03 -13.80 -8.35
C LYS A 132 9.80 -13.71 -9.66
N SER A 133 9.18 -13.19 -10.71
CA SER A 133 9.77 -12.97 -12.03
C SER A 133 10.38 -11.57 -12.12
N ILE A 134 11.33 -11.36 -13.05
CA ILE A 134 11.89 -10.02 -13.31
C ILE A 134 10.77 -9.09 -13.77
N GLU A 135 9.87 -9.67 -14.57
CA GLU A 135 8.67 -9.10 -15.10
C GLU A 135 7.78 -8.54 -13.98
N GLY A 136 7.53 -9.36 -12.96
CA GLY A 136 6.77 -8.98 -11.78
C GLY A 136 7.46 -7.89 -10.94
N MET A 137 8.79 -7.88 -10.86
CA MET A 137 9.53 -6.82 -10.15
C MET A 137 9.44 -5.45 -10.83
N LEU A 138 9.29 -5.43 -12.17
CA LEU A 138 9.14 -4.20 -12.94
C LEU A 138 7.68 -3.72 -13.01
N LEU A 139 6.72 -4.59 -12.68
CA LEU A 139 5.31 -4.24 -12.54
C LEU A 139 4.91 -3.89 -11.10
N SER A 140 5.48 -4.59 -10.11
CA SER A 140 5.18 -4.45 -8.68
C SER A 140 6.45 -4.66 -7.82
N GLY A 141 7.32 -3.65 -7.81
CA GLY A 141 8.62 -3.61 -7.13
C GLY A 141 8.96 -2.23 -6.58
N ASP A 142 10.23 -1.92 -6.31
CA ASP A 142 10.58 -0.62 -5.70
C ASP A 142 10.50 0.56 -6.66
N ILE A 143 10.81 0.28 -7.93
CA ILE A 143 10.72 1.18 -9.07
C ILE A 143 10.02 0.39 -10.17
N ASP A 144 8.71 0.57 -10.28
CA ASP A 144 7.84 -0.22 -11.14
C ASP A 144 6.88 0.66 -11.96
N ALA A 145 6.17 0.02 -12.89
CA ALA A 145 5.20 0.69 -13.74
C ALA A 145 4.00 1.24 -12.95
N ASP A 146 3.51 0.49 -11.97
CA ASP A 146 2.38 0.84 -11.11
C ASP A 146 2.63 2.17 -10.37
N ARG A 147 3.76 2.27 -9.65
CA ARG A 147 4.14 3.47 -8.89
C ARG A 147 4.41 4.67 -9.76
N ILE A 148 5.03 4.47 -10.93
CA ILE A 148 5.25 5.57 -11.87
C ILE A 148 3.90 6.13 -12.32
N ASP A 149 2.92 5.28 -12.64
CA ASP A 149 1.59 5.77 -13.04
C ASP A 149 0.86 6.44 -11.89
N TYR A 150 0.63 5.74 -10.76
CA TYR A 150 -0.24 6.32 -9.73
C TYR A 150 0.35 7.60 -9.15
N LEU A 151 1.68 7.71 -8.97
CA LEU A 151 2.27 8.94 -8.41
C LEU A 151 2.04 10.14 -9.34
N MET A 152 2.22 9.95 -10.65
CA MET A 152 1.99 11.01 -11.63
C MET A 152 0.51 11.32 -11.77
N ARG A 153 -0.35 10.29 -11.79
CA ARG A 153 -1.79 10.41 -11.99
C ARG A 153 -2.49 11.01 -10.79
N ASP A 154 -2.19 10.52 -9.60
CA ASP A 154 -2.74 11.05 -8.36
C ASP A 154 -2.31 12.51 -8.18
N SER A 155 -1.05 12.84 -8.48
CA SER A 155 -0.56 14.23 -8.48
C SER A 155 -1.31 15.11 -9.49
N TYR A 156 -1.50 14.64 -10.72
CA TYR A 156 -2.22 15.36 -11.76
C TYR A 156 -3.67 15.66 -11.36
N HIS A 157 -4.39 14.66 -10.86
CA HIS A 157 -5.82 14.78 -10.53
C HIS A 157 -6.09 15.46 -9.18
N THR A 158 -5.18 15.38 -8.22
CA THR A 158 -5.28 16.14 -6.96
C THR A 158 -4.83 17.58 -7.12
N GLY A 159 -4.04 17.88 -8.15
CA GLY A 159 -3.47 19.21 -8.40
C GLY A 159 -2.27 19.56 -7.52
N VAL A 160 -1.74 18.59 -6.76
CA VAL A 160 -0.50 18.80 -6.00
C VAL A 160 0.70 18.67 -6.94
N ALA A 161 1.64 19.62 -6.89
CA ALA A 161 2.78 19.65 -7.82
C ALA A 161 3.93 18.70 -7.43
N TYR A 162 3.65 17.66 -6.65
CA TYR A 162 4.66 16.77 -6.06
C TYR A 162 5.03 15.56 -6.93
N GLY A 163 4.18 15.15 -7.89
CA GLY A 163 4.38 13.98 -8.75
C GLY A 163 5.16 14.23 -10.05
N SER A 164 5.98 15.28 -10.12
CA SER A 164 6.77 15.57 -11.32
C SER A 164 7.98 14.62 -11.44
N ILE A 165 7.76 13.45 -12.01
CA ILE A 165 8.78 12.41 -12.21
C ILE A 165 9.24 12.41 -13.67
N ASP A 166 10.55 12.51 -13.89
CA ASP A 166 11.14 12.26 -15.22
C ASP A 166 11.21 10.75 -15.47
N TYR A 167 10.05 10.15 -15.75
CA TYR A 167 9.93 8.72 -15.97
C TYR A 167 10.71 8.28 -17.22
N ASN A 168 10.83 9.14 -18.25
CA ASN A 168 11.61 8.84 -19.45
C ASN A 168 13.10 8.66 -19.11
N ARG A 169 13.67 9.52 -18.25
CA ARG A 169 15.05 9.37 -17.78
C ARG A 169 15.21 8.15 -16.88
N LEU A 170 14.24 7.91 -16.00
CA LEU A 170 14.22 6.76 -15.09
C LEU A 170 14.23 5.44 -15.87
N ILE A 171 13.22 5.23 -16.71
CA ILE A 171 13.12 4.10 -17.65
C ILE A 171 14.40 4.04 -18.50
N GLY A 172 14.82 5.20 -19.02
CA GLY A 172 16.08 5.51 -19.71
C GLY A 172 17.36 4.88 -19.12
N SER A 173 17.36 4.67 -17.81
CA SER A 173 18.51 4.26 -17.01
C SER A 173 18.37 2.88 -16.36
N MET A 174 17.22 2.21 -16.50
CA MET A 174 17.01 0.85 -16.02
C MET A 174 17.86 -0.15 -16.81
N ILE A 175 18.48 -1.07 -16.07
CA ILE A 175 19.26 -2.19 -16.59
C ILE A 175 18.99 -3.46 -15.78
N LEU A 176 19.13 -4.61 -16.42
CA LEU A 176 19.20 -5.90 -15.74
C LEU A 176 20.67 -6.27 -15.58
N TYR A 177 21.03 -6.79 -14.40
CA TYR A 177 22.35 -7.32 -14.15
C TYR A 177 22.24 -8.72 -13.55
N GLY A 178 22.98 -9.68 -14.11
CA GLY A 178 23.04 -11.07 -13.64
C GLY A 178 24.42 -11.41 -13.08
N ASP A 179 24.48 -12.44 -12.23
CA ASP A 179 25.75 -13.06 -11.87
C ASP A 179 26.23 -13.92 -13.05
N LYS A 180 27.31 -13.51 -13.72
CA LYS A 180 27.84 -14.20 -14.92
C LYS A 180 28.27 -15.65 -14.63
N ASN A 181 28.37 -16.05 -13.37
CA ASN A 181 28.81 -17.38 -12.94
C ASN A 181 27.66 -18.36 -12.66
N ASN A 182 26.40 -17.92 -12.70
CA ASN A 182 25.24 -18.81 -12.54
C ASN A 182 24.31 -18.64 -13.75
N SER A 183 24.42 -19.56 -14.70
CA SER A 183 23.63 -19.65 -15.94
C SER A 183 22.19 -20.13 -15.69
N ASN A 184 21.54 -19.63 -14.65
CA ASN A 184 20.10 -19.75 -14.44
C ASN A 184 19.50 -18.34 -14.60
N ASP A 185 18.64 -18.13 -15.60
CA ASP A 185 17.97 -16.86 -15.92
C ASP A 185 17.22 -16.22 -14.73
N HIS A 186 16.98 -16.97 -13.66
CA HIS A 186 16.28 -16.56 -12.44
C HIS A 186 17.06 -15.65 -11.49
N HIS A 187 18.23 -15.13 -11.89
CA HIS A 187 19.07 -14.28 -11.03
C HIS A 187 19.41 -12.91 -11.60
N ASN A 188 18.79 -12.50 -12.71
CA ASN A 188 18.87 -11.10 -13.14
C ASN A 188 18.14 -10.22 -12.13
N LYS A 189 18.81 -9.16 -11.68
CA LYS A 189 18.29 -8.19 -10.73
C LYS A 189 18.21 -6.83 -11.40
N LEU A 190 17.19 -6.06 -11.04
CA LEU A 190 17.04 -4.68 -11.51
C LEU A 190 18.10 -3.77 -10.86
N ALA A 191 18.72 -2.92 -11.67
CA ALA A 191 19.52 -1.80 -11.22
C ALA A 191 19.31 -0.58 -12.13
N ILE A 192 19.77 0.56 -11.63
CA ILE A 192 19.73 1.85 -12.33
C ILE A 192 21.15 2.32 -12.58
N LEU A 193 21.44 2.78 -13.79
CA LEU A 193 22.73 3.41 -14.10
C LEU A 193 22.88 4.72 -13.31
N GLU A 194 24.12 5.09 -12.96
CA GLU A 194 24.42 6.34 -12.22
C GLU A 194 23.71 7.58 -12.79
N LYS A 195 23.65 7.68 -14.13
CA LYS A 195 22.99 8.78 -14.85
C LYS A 195 21.48 8.92 -14.56
N GLY A 196 20.86 7.89 -13.97
CA GLY A 196 19.46 7.84 -13.54
C GLY A 196 19.25 8.09 -12.06
N LYS A 197 20.32 8.26 -11.26
CA LYS A 197 20.24 8.46 -9.80
C LYS A 197 19.28 9.60 -9.42
N ILE A 198 19.40 10.75 -10.10
CA ILE A 198 18.53 11.91 -9.83
C ILE A 198 17.06 11.61 -10.14
N ALA A 199 16.77 10.88 -11.22
CA ALA A 199 15.38 10.53 -11.55
C ALA A 199 14.75 9.60 -10.49
N VAL A 200 15.55 8.69 -9.92
CA VAL A 200 15.13 7.86 -8.79
C VAL A 200 14.92 8.71 -7.53
N GLU A 201 15.83 9.64 -7.23
CA GLU A 201 15.67 10.55 -6.09
C GLU A 201 14.39 11.39 -6.22
N SER A 202 14.09 11.90 -7.42
CA SER A 202 12.84 12.60 -7.70
C SER A 202 11.60 11.72 -7.48
N LEU A 203 11.63 10.44 -7.88
CA LEU A 203 10.56 9.49 -7.57
C LEU A 203 10.35 9.33 -6.06
N LEU A 204 11.44 9.18 -5.29
CA LEU A 204 11.36 9.04 -3.84
C LEU A 204 10.85 10.31 -3.15
N ILE A 205 11.28 11.49 -3.62
CA ILE A 205 10.76 12.78 -3.13
C ILE A 205 9.26 12.87 -3.42
N ALA A 206 8.85 12.60 -4.65
CA ALA A 206 7.45 12.66 -5.08
C ALA A 206 6.58 11.78 -4.18
N ARG A 207 6.99 10.53 -3.96
CA ARG A 207 6.28 9.62 -3.06
C ARG A 207 6.24 10.11 -1.62
N TYR A 208 7.38 10.58 -1.10
CA TYR A 208 7.43 11.14 0.25
C TYR A 208 6.50 12.33 0.42
N GLN A 209 6.36 13.19 -0.59
CA GLN A 209 5.47 14.35 -0.54
C GLN A 209 4.00 13.96 -0.72
N MET A 210 3.70 13.03 -1.62
CA MET A 210 2.34 12.53 -1.86
C MET A 210 1.73 11.85 -0.63
N TYR A 211 2.53 11.08 0.11
CA TYR A 211 2.03 10.28 1.23
C TYR A 211 1.38 11.08 2.37
N PRO A 212 2.06 12.02 3.06
CA PRO A 212 1.44 12.83 4.10
C PRO A 212 0.40 13.81 3.53
N THR A 213 0.59 14.28 2.30
CA THR A 213 -0.27 15.32 1.71
C THR A 213 -1.61 14.74 1.26
N VAL A 214 -1.60 13.64 0.53
CA VAL A 214 -2.77 13.08 -0.15
C VAL A 214 -3.25 11.83 0.58
N TYR A 215 -2.43 10.79 0.65
CA TYR A 215 -2.86 9.46 1.14
C TYR A 215 -3.15 9.46 2.64
N MET A 216 -2.36 10.17 3.44
CA MET A 216 -2.53 10.29 4.88
C MET A 216 -3.26 11.59 5.28
N HIS A 217 -3.91 12.28 4.33
CA HIS A 217 -4.61 13.51 4.64
C HIS A 217 -5.69 13.26 5.72
N PRO A 218 -5.74 14.06 6.80
CA PRO A 218 -6.68 13.90 7.91
C PRO A 218 -8.12 13.59 7.50
N THR A 219 -8.64 14.38 6.57
CA THR A 219 -10.02 14.32 6.10
C THR A 219 -10.28 13.12 5.19
N SER A 220 -9.29 12.69 4.39
CA SER A 220 -9.41 11.48 3.57
C SER A 220 -9.46 10.26 4.49
N ARG A 221 -8.51 10.17 5.44
CA ARG A 221 -8.44 9.08 6.42
C ARG A 221 -9.75 8.87 7.16
N ILE A 222 -10.32 9.90 7.76
CA ILE A 222 -11.60 9.73 8.49
C ILE A 222 -12.76 9.36 7.57
N SER A 223 -12.80 9.89 6.35
CA SER A 223 -13.86 9.51 5.39
C SER A 223 -13.76 8.04 5.01
N GLU A 224 -12.53 7.55 4.81
CA GLU A 224 -12.24 6.14 4.54
C GLU A 224 -12.54 5.25 5.74
N THR A 225 -12.19 5.66 6.97
CA THR A 225 -12.55 4.93 8.19
C THR A 225 -14.08 4.81 8.34
N MET A 226 -14.82 5.90 8.10
CA MET A 226 -16.29 5.89 8.13
C MET A 226 -16.87 4.96 7.06
N LEU A 227 -16.31 4.95 5.85
CA LEU A 227 -16.74 4.07 4.75
C LEU A 227 -16.43 2.59 5.04
N LYS A 228 -15.22 2.31 5.57
CA LYS A 228 -14.83 0.97 6.06
C LYS A 228 -15.85 0.48 7.08
N GLN A 229 -16.18 1.31 8.08
CA GLN A 229 -17.16 0.92 9.09
C GLN A 229 -18.55 0.72 8.47
N ALA A 230 -19.02 1.64 7.62
CA ALA A 230 -20.32 1.51 6.96
C ALA A 230 -20.44 0.19 6.19
N THR A 231 -19.36 -0.23 5.51
CA THR A 231 -19.31 -1.48 4.77
C THR A 231 -19.32 -2.71 5.69
N VAL A 232 -18.58 -2.66 6.80
CA VAL A 232 -18.58 -3.73 7.80
C VAL A 232 -19.95 -3.89 8.47
N GLU A 233 -20.63 -2.77 8.78
CA GLU A 233 -22.00 -2.79 9.29
C GLU A 233 -22.96 -3.36 8.23
N ALA A 234 -22.87 -2.93 6.97
CA ALA A 234 -23.71 -3.45 5.89
C ALA A 234 -23.58 -4.97 5.70
N ILE A 235 -22.38 -5.52 5.87
CA ILE A 235 -22.14 -6.97 5.85
C ILE A 235 -22.80 -7.64 7.06
N SER A 236 -22.73 -7.01 8.24
CA SER A 236 -23.33 -7.52 9.48
C SER A 236 -24.86 -7.48 9.44
N GLU A 237 -25.42 -6.45 8.80
CA GLU A 237 -26.82 -6.26 8.43
C GLU A 237 -27.28 -7.20 7.29
N LYS A 238 -26.37 -8.02 6.75
CA LYS A 238 -26.61 -9.02 5.69
C LYS A 238 -27.09 -8.43 4.36
N LEU A 239 -26.72 -7.19 4.03
CA LEU A 239 -27.02 -6.58 2.73
C LEU A 239 -26.25 -7.26 1.60
N PHE A 240 -25.03 -7.70 1.88
CA PHE A 240 -24.17 -8.47 0.98
C PHE A 240 -23.08 -9.19 1.78
N LYS A 241 -22.34 -10.09 1.13
CA LYS A 241 -21.19 -10.80 1.71
C LYS A 241 -19.88 -10.17 1.26
N VAL A 242 -18.81 -10.39 2.03
CA VAL A 242 -17.46 -9.87 1.72
C VAL A 242 -17.02 -10.21 0.29
N HIS A 243 -17.32 -11.41 -0.21
CA HIS A 243 -16.93 -11.82 -1.57
C HIS A 243 -17.70 -11.11 -2.69
N ASP A 244 -18.88 -10.55 -2.39
CA ASP A 244 -19.68 -9.81 -3.36
C ASP A 244 -19.00 -8.48 -3.73
N LEU A 245 -18.14 -7.93 -2.86
CA LEU A 245 -17.32 -6.75 -3.18
C LEU A 245 -16.48 -6.94 -4.44
N SER A 246 -16.12 -8.18 -4.79
CA SER A 246 -15.31 -8.46 -5.99
C SER A 246 -16.03 -8.27 -7.32
N ILE A 247 -17.36 -8.21 -7.30
CA ILE A 247 -18.18 -7.98 -8.49
C ILE A 247 -18.84 -6.59 -8.50
N MET A 248 -18.82 -5.88 -7.37
CA MET A 248 -19.36 -4.53 -7.22
C MET A 248 -18.40 -3.46 -7.73
N ASP A 249 -18.97 -2.29 -8.04
CA ASP A 249 -18.26 -1.01 -8.15
C ASP A 249 -18.71 0.00 -7.06
N ASP A 250 -18.19 1.24 -7.11
CA ASP A 250 -18.51 2.28 -6.11
C ASP A 250 -20.02 2.61 -6.09
N ILE A 251 -20.68 2.53 -7.25
CA ILE A 251 -22.10 2.86 -7.40
C ILE A 251 -22.94 1.76 -6.77
N ASP A 252 -22.62 0.50 -7.05
CA ASP A 252 -23.33 -0.66 -6.49
C ASP A 252 -23.34 -0.62 -4.96
N LEU A 253 -22.15 -0.48 -4.35
CA LEU A 253 -22.00 -0.46 -2.90
C LEU A 253 -22.82 0.66 -2.26
N ILE A 254 -22.65 1.88 -2.75
CA ILE A 254 -23.33 3.05 -2.19
C ILE A 254 -24.84 2.95 -2.41
N SER A 255 -25.29 2.48 -3.56
CA SER A 255 -26.71 2.28 -3.85
C SER A 255 -27.36 1.28 -2.88
N ILE A 256 -26.71 0.13 -2.64
CA ILE A 256 -27.22 -0.88 -1.72
C ILE A 256 -27.34 -0.32 -0.30
N ILE A 257 -26.30 0.34 0.21
CA ILE A 257 -26.31 0.89 1.58
C ILE A 257 -27.30 2.05 1.71
N ARG A 258 -27.44 2.91 0.69
CA ARG A 258 -28.40 4.04 0.71
C ARG A 258 -29.86 3.59 0.78
N ASN A 259 -30.18 2.42 0.25
CA ASN A 259 -31.54 1.89 0.26
C ASN A 259 -31.96 1.31 1.63
N GLN A 260 -31.00 0.99 2.50
CA GLN A 260 -31.27 0.43 3.83
C GLN A 260 -31.54 1.53 4.87
N ARG A 261 -32.72 2.16 4.82
CA ARG A 261 -33.03 3.31 5.69
C ARG A 261 -33.02 2.95 7.18
N GLY A 262 -32.33 3.76 7.98
CA GLY A 262 -32.38 3.71 9.45
C GLY A 262 -31.31 2.84 10.11
N GLU A 263 -30.60 2.02 9.34
CA GLU A 263 -29.49 1.20 9.83
C GLU A 263 -28.19 2.01 9.99
N GLU A 264 -27.25 1.48 10.76
CA GLU A 264 -25.98 2.14 11.06
C GLU A 264 -25.12 2.36 9.81
N SER A 265 -25.07 1.38 8.90
CA SER A 265 -24.38 1.51 7.62
C SER A 265 -24.88 2.72 6.82
N ASN A 266 -26.20 2.89 6.74
CA ASN A 266 -26.86 3.98 6.03
C ASN A 266 -26.62 5.33 6.68
N LYS A 267 -26.64 5.42 8.02
CA LYS A 267 -26.32 6.66 8.75
C LYS A 267 -24.92 7.14 8.43
N LEU A 268 -23.93 6.24 8.45
CA LEU A 268 -22.53 6.58 8.12
C LEU A 268 -22.37 7.08 6.68
N ILE A 269 -23.01 6.42 5.70
CA ILE A 269 -22.99 6.89 4.31
C ILE A 269 -23.67 8.27 4.17
N ASN A 270 -24.82 8.49 4.80
CA ASN A 270 -25.50 9.78 4.79
C ASN A 270 -24.64 10.90 5.40
N MET A 271 -23.87 10.59 6.45
CA MET A 271 -22.92 11.53 7.03
C MET A 271 -21.80 11.88 6.04
N ILE A 272 -21.23 10.89 5.34
CA ILE A 272 -20.22 11.12 4.29
C ILE A 272 -20.81 11.99 3.17
N ASP A 273 -22.02 11.66 2.69
CA ASP A 273 -22.73 12.39 1.62
C ASP A 273 -22.94 13.87 1.97
N ARG A 274 -23.19 14.17 3.24
CA ARG A 274 -23.37 15.54 3.77
C ARG A 274 -22.08 16.16 4.29
N ARG A 275 -20.94 15.48 4.15
CA ARG A 275 -19.64 15.89 4.71
C ARG A 275 -19.66 16.13 6.22
N GLN A 276 -20.56 15.45 6.94
CA GLN A 276 -20.65 15.45 8.40
C GLN A 276 -19.67 14.42 8.99
N LEU A 277 -18.38 14.68 8.82
CA LEU A 277 -17.33 13.75 9.22
C LEU A 277 -17.06 13.81 10.73
N PHE A 278 -16.65 12.67 11.28
CA PHE A 278 -16.15 12.56 12.65
C PHE A 278 -14.95 13.50 12.86
N LYS A 279 -14.80 13.99 14.09
CA LYS A 279 -13.77 14.97 14.46
C LYS A 279 -12.61 14.27 15.13
N ASN A 280 -11.40 14.61 14.71
CA ASN A 280 -10.18 14.15 15.35
C ASN A 280 -10.07 14.78 16.75
N ILE A 281 -9.98 13.93 17.78
CA ILE A 281 -9.85 14.35 19.18
C ILE A 281 -8.46 14.04 19.76
N VAL A 282 -7.77 13.01 19.25
CA VAL A 282 -6.41 12.64 19.66
C VAL A 282 -5.60 12.30 18.43
N THR A 283 -4.36 12.79 18.37
CA THR A 283 -3.37 12.36 17.39
C THR A 283 -2.12 11.91 18.13
N LEU A 284 -1.79 10.63 18.00
CA LEU A 284 -0.61 10.01 18.57
C LEU A 284 0.44 9.92 17.48
N LYS A 285 1.42 10.83 17.49
CA LYS A 285 2.47 10.83 16.47
C LYS A 285 3.47 9.71 16.73
N TYR A 286 4.11 9.22 15.67
CA TYR A 286 5.15 8.20 15.77
C TYR A 286 6.15 8.50 16.90
N GLY A 287 6.73 9.71 16.94
CA GLY A 287 7.74 10.11 17.92
C GLY A 287 7.26 10.25 19.36
N GLU A 288 5.95 10.33 19.60
CA GLU A 288 5.35 10.46 20.93
C GLU A 288 5.06 9.09 21.57
N LEU A 289 5.00 8.04 20.75
CA LEU A 289 4.72 6.67 21.19
C LEU A 289 6.01 5.91 21.54
N LEU A 290 5.96 5.13 22.61
CA LEU A 290 7.00 4.16 22.94
C LEU A 290 7.05 3.06 21.86
N PRO A 291 8.22 2.45 21.57
CA PRO A 291 8.31 1.37 20.59
C PRO A 291 7.36 0.20 20.85
N ILE A 292 7.11 -0.12 22.12
CA ILE A 292 6.14 -1.17 22.50
C ILE A 292 4.70 -0.76 22.18
N GLU A 293 4.33 0.50 22.36
CA GLU A 293 2.98 0.99 22.04
C GLU A 293 2.73 0.95 20.53
N ARG A 294 3.73 1.36 19.72
CA ARG A 294 3.67 1.23 18.25
C ARG A 294 3.44 -0.22 17.83
N TRP A 295 4.15 -1.16 18.46
CA TRP A 295 3.99 -2.59 18.22
C TRP A 295 2.60 -3.09 18.57
N ARG A 296 2.08 -2.69 19.74
CA ARG A 296 0.73 -3.07 20.20
C ARG A 296 -0.36 -2.54 19.25
N LEU A 297 -0.25 -1.29 18.83
CA LEU A 297 -1.20 -0.63 17.94
C LEU A 297 -1.24 -1.29 16.54
N ILE A 298 -0.08 -1.46 15.89
CA ILE A 298 -0.02 -2.01 14.52
C ILE A 298 -0.44 -3.49 14.44
N ASN A 299 -0.28 -4.24 15.54
CA ASN A 299 -0.70 -5.65 15.60
C ASN A 299 -2.10 -5.82 16.21
N LEU A 300 -2.85 -4.74 16.44
CA LEU A 300 -4.22 -4.83 16.94
C LEU A 300 -5.12 -5.36 15.82
N SER A 301 -5.82 -6.47 16.08
CA SER A 301 -6.74 -7.06 15.10
C SER A 301 -8.00 -6.20 14.92
N ASP A 302 -8.63 -6.27 13.74
CA ASP A 302 -9.92 -5.61 13.48
C ASP A 302 -11.02 -6.01 14.49
N TYR A 303 -10.92 -7.21 15.09
CA TYR A 303 -11.82 -7.62 16.18
C TYR A 303 -11.56 -6.84 17.47
N ASN A 304 -10.28 -6.69 17.85
CA ASN A 304 -9.91 -5.94 19.04
C ASN A 304 -10.19 -4.44 18.90
N ILE A 305 -9.99 -3.87 17.71
CA ILE A 305 -10.36 -2.47 17.40
C ILE A 305 -11.86 -2.28 17.62
N ARG A 306 -12.71 -3.09 17.00
CA ARG A 306 -14.17 -2.99 17.18
C ARG A 306 -14.63 -3.21 18.62
N LYS A 307 -13.98 -4.13 19.32
CA LYS A 307 -14.26 -4.35 20.75
C LYS A 307 -13.95 -3.10 21.58
N LEU A 308 -12.81 -2.47 21.34
CA LEU A 308 -12.42 -1.22 22.00
C LEU A 308 -13.39 -0.08 21.65
N GLU A 309 -13.77 0.08 20.39
CA GLU A 309 -14.74 1.08 19.96
C GLU A 309 -16.12 0.88 20.61
N GLY A 310 -16.56 -0.37 20.77
CA GLY A 310 -17.79 -0.70 21.51
C GLY A 310 -17.69 -0.39 23.01
N GLU A 311 -16.59 -0.76 23.66
CA GLU A 311 -16.36 -0.44 25.08
C GLU A 311 -16.29 1.08 25.33
N LEU A 312 -15.72 1.83 24.38
CA LEU A 312 -15.70 3.30 24.42
C LEU A 312 -17.08 3.90 24.22
N LEU A 313 -17.89 3.37 23.30
CA LEU A 313 -19.28 3.78 23.12
C LEU A 313 -20.10 3.56 24.39
N ASP A 314 -20.01 2.38 25.00
CA ASP A 314 -20.74 2.04 26.23
C ASP A 314 -20.33 2.94 27.41
N LYS A 315 -19.06 3.31 27.49
CA LYS A 315 -18.51 4.09 28.60
C LYS A 315 -18.76 5.60 28.48
N PHE A 316 -18.64 6.15 27.27
CA PHE A 316 -18.67 7.59 27.03
C PHE A 316 -19.94 8.07 26.30
N ASP A 317 -20.83 7.16 25.88
CA ASP A 317 -22.01 7.45 25.06
C ASP A 317 -21.66 8.21 23.77
N ILE A 318 -20.46 7.98 23.24
CA ILE A 318 -19.92 8.63 22.03
C ILE A 318 -19.38 7.57 21.10
N LYS A 319 -19.84 7.59 19.84
CA LYS A 319 -19.25 6.74 18.80
C LYS A 319 -17.83 7.24 18.49
N ILE A 320 -16.85 6.38 18.73
CA ILE A 320 -15.43 6.66 18.53
C ILE A 320 -14.87 5.68 17.49
N PHE A 321 -14.02 6.19 16.61
CA PHE A 321 -13.23 5.36 15.69
C PHE A 321 -11.75 5.49 15.98
N LEU A 322 -11.06 4.36 15.98
CA LEU A 322 -9.61 4.27 16.11
C LEU A 322 -9.00 3.95 14.75
N ASP A 323 -8.31 4.94 14.18
CA ASP A 323 -7.64 4.83 12.89
C ASP A 323 -6.15 4.58 13.07
N ILE A 324 -5.77 3.32 12.82
CA ILE A 324 -4.39 2.85 12.83
C ILE A 324 -4.00 2.53 11.38
N PRO A 325 -3.25 3.41 10.71
CA PRO A 325 -2.84 3.17 9.34
C PRO A 325 -1.81 2.03 9.31
N SER A 326 -1.83 1.26 8.22
CA SER A 326 -0.77 0.27 7.97
C SER A 326 0.59 0.93 8.03
N TYR A 327 1.56 0.23 8.61
CA TYR A 327 2.92 0.75 8.67
C TYR A 327 3.47 0.91 7.24
N PRO A 328 4.22 1.98 6.98
CA PRO A 328 4.83 2.21 5.68
C PRO A 328 5.85 1.11 5.35
N LYS A 329 5.57 0.28 4.34
CA LYS A 329 6.55 -0.66 3.79
C LYS A 329 7.60 0.12 3.00
N MET A 330 8.79 0.25 3.56
CA MET A 330 9.91 0.96 2.92
C MET A 330 10.96 -0.03 2.40
N ASN A 331 10.76 -0.50 1.17
CA ASN A 331 11.67 -1.43 0.51
C ASN A 331 12.69 -0.70 -0.39
N GLU A 332 12.61 0.63 -0.51
CA GLU A 332 13.36 1.45 -1.48
C GLU A 332 14.88 1.47 -1.19
N HIS A 333 15.29 1.05 0.00
CA HIS A 333 16.68 0.75 0.34
C HIS A 333 17.30 -0.38 -0.48
N ASN A 334 16.47 -1.17 -1.17
CA ASN A 334 16.91 -2.23 -2.07
C ASN A 334 17.20 -1.73 -3.48
N ILE A 335 16.93 -0.45 -3.79
CA ILE A 335 17.27 0.14 -5.09
C ILE A 335 18.79 0.12 -5.27
N LYS A 336 19.22 -0.42 -6.41
CA LYS A 336 20.64 -0.57 -6.75
C LYS A 336 21.04 0.40 -7.84
N ILE A 337 22.16 1.07 -7.64
CA ILE A 337 22.78 1.99 -8.58
C ILE A 337 24.12 1.40 -9.04
N VAL A 338 24.35 1.38 -10.34
CA VAL A 338 25.63 0.97 -10.94
C VAL A 338 26.50 2.18 -11.22
N ILE A 339 27.68 2.23 -10.61
CA ILE A 339 28.71 3.27 -10.76
C ILE A 339 30.04 2.57 -11.06
N ASN A 340 30.66 2.87 -12.20
CA ASN A 340 31.94 2.27 -12.62
C ASN A 340 31.99 0.75 -12.45
N ASP A 341 30.96 0.05 -12.98
CA ASP A 341 30.77 -1.41 -12.91
C ASP A 341 30.64 -2.01 -11.50
N LYS A 342 30.50 -1.16 -10.47
CA LYS A 342 30.22 -1.55 -9.09
C LYS A 342 28.78 -1.22 -8.72
N ILE A 343 28.19 -2.08 -7.89
CA ILE A 343 26.79 -1.97 -7.48
C ILE A 343 26.73 -1.41 -6.05
N TYR A 344 25.97 -0.34 -5.90
CA TYR A 344 25.72 0.33 -4.63
C TYR A 344 24.22 0.33 -4.34
N ARG A 345 23.84 0.29 -3.06
CA ARG A 345 22.46 0.60 -2.67
C ARG A 345 22.28 2.11 -2.62
N LEU A 346 21.13 2.61 -3.08
CA LEU A 346 20.88 4.05 -3.21
C LEU A 346 21.06 4.79 -1.87
N ASN A 347 20.54 4.23 -0.78
CA ASN A 347 20.63 4.81 0.56
C ASN A 347 22.09 5.01 1.06
N HIS A 348 23.05 4.23 0.55
CA HIS A 348 24.45 4.37 0.95
C HIS A 348 25.20 5.46 0.16
N ILE A 349 24.67 5.89 -0.98
CA ILE A 349 25.31 6.86 -1.88
C ILE A 349 24.48 8.14 -2.07
N SER A 350 23.28 8.19 -1.50
CA SER A 350 22.38 9.34 -1.52
C SER A 350 21.98 9.68 -0.08
N PRO A 351 22.55 10.76 0.49
CA PRO A 351 22.12 11.27 1.80
C PRO A 351 20.63 11.60 1.82
N LEU A 352 20.09 12.11 0.71
CA LEU A 352 18.68 12.41 0.55
C LEU A 352 17.82 11.16 0.70
N ALA A 353 18.09 10.10 -0.09
CA ALA A 353 17.33 8.85 -0.01
C ALA A 353 17.41 8.21 1.38
N ASN A 354 18.55 8.33 2.06
CA ASN A 354 18.71 7.85 3.43
C ASN A 354 17.81 8.61 4.41
N SER A 355 17.76 9.94 4.33
CA SER A 355 16.94 10.78 5.21
C SER A 355 15.44 10.65 4.96
N LEU A 356 15.01 10.36 3.72
CA LEU A 356 13.60 10.20 3.38
C LEU A 356 12.92 9.06 4.14
N LYS A 357 13.66 7.98 4.49
CA LYS A 357 13.12 6.88 5.31
C LYS A 357 12.58 7.39 6.64
N LEU A 358 13.42 8.11 7.37
CA LEU A 358 13.07 8.66 8.69
C LEU A 358 11.94 9.67 8.57
N ALA A 359 11.96 10.51 7.54
CA ALA A 359 10.89 11.48 7.30
C ALA A 359 9.53 10.80 7.06
N TYR A 360 9.51 9.72 6.27
CA TYR A 360 8.30 8.95 5.99
C TYR A 360 7.77 8.23 7.23
N ILE A 361 8.65 7.60 8.03
CA ILE A 361 8.28 6.97 9.31
C ILE A 361 7.67 8.02 10.27
N ASN A 362 8.29 9.20 10.37
CA ASN A 362 7.80 10.27 11.23
C ASN A 362 6.47 10.89 10.78
N SER A 363 6.04 10.63 9.54
CA SER A 363 4.72 11.05 9.05
C SER A 363 3.57 10.12 9.48
N TRP A 364 3.90 8.95 10.04
CA TRP A 364 2.91 8.01 10.55
C TRP A 364 2.33 8.51 11.89
N ASP A 365 1.00 8.49 12.00
CA ASP A 365 0.28 8.85 13.22
C ASP A 365 -0.99 8.00 13.37
N VAL A 366 -1.38 7.75 14.63
CA VAL A 366 -2.67 7.11 14.98
C VAL A 366 -3.64 8.19 15.41
N ARG A 367 -4.90 8.04 15.02
CA ARG A 367 -5.92 9.05 15.29
C ARG A 367 -7.16 8.45 15.93
N VAL A 368 -7.71 9.22 16.86
CA VAL A 368 -8.99 8.90 17.51
C VAL A 368 -9.98 9.94 17.04
N TYR A 369 -11.07 9.46 16.47
CA TYR A 369 -12.14 10.30 15.94
C TYR A 369 -13.42 10.08 16.72
N ALA A 370 -14.14 11.16 17.01
CA ALA A 370 -15.42 11.10 17.69
C ALA A 370 -16.55 11.66 16.81
N SER A 371 -17.73 11.08 16.96
CA SER A 371 -18.94 11.57 16.29
C SER A 371 -19.20 13.03 16.64
N PRO A 372 -19.61 13.88 15.68
CA PRO A 372 -19.98 15.27 15.95
C PRO A 372 -21.30 15.41 16.73
N GLU A 373 -22.11 14.35 16.81
CA GLU A 373 -23.39 14.31 17.51
C GLU A 373 -23.43 13.17 18.54
N ILE A 374 -23.95 13.46 19.73
CA ILE A 374 -24.36 12.48 20.76
C ILE A 374 -25.88 12.55 20.83
N ASN A 375 -26.60 11.49 20.47
CA ASN A 375 -28.07 11.43 20.56
C ASN A 375 -28.79 12.66 19.94
N GLY A 376 -28.29 13.17 18.80
CA GLY A 376 -28.86 14.33 18.11
C GLY A 376 -28.57 15.69 18.75
N THR A 377 -27.72 15.73 19.80
CA THR A 377 -27.25 16.96 20.44
C THR A 377 -25.75 17.12 20.23
N ILE A 378 -25.29 18.30 19.82
CA ILE A 378 -23.86 18.64 19.73
C ILE A 378 -23.35 18.81 21.16
N ASN A 379 -22.85 17.75 21.79
CA ASN A 379 -22.12 17.86 23.04
C ASN A 379 -20.66 18.16 22.76
N LYS A 380 -20.06 19.04 23.57
CA LYS A 380 -18.62 19.29 23.52
C LYS A 380 -17.93 18.22 24.35
N ILE A 381 -17.17 17.36 23.68
CA ILE A 381 -16.18 16.48 24.34
C ILE A 381 -15.24 17.39 25.14
N THR A 382 -15.08 17.12 26.43
CA THR A 382 -14.20 17.92 27.30
C THR A 382 -12.77 17.41 27.23
N ASP A 383 -11.79 18.24 27.60
CA ASP A 383 -10.38 17.81 27.67
C ASP A 383 -10.20 16.61 28.62
N LYS A 384 -11.01 16.55 29.69
CA LYS A 384 -11.03 15.43 30.63
C LYS A 384 -11.50 14.13 29.97
N ASP A 385 -12.54 14.20 29.14
CA ASP A 385 -13.02 13.03 28.39
C ASP A 385 -11.94 12.53 27.42
N ILE A 386 -11.23 13.45 26.76
CA ILE A 386 -10.12 13.13 25.86
C ILE A 386 -8.99 12.42 26.61
N GLU A 387 -8.61 12.91 27.79
CA GLU A 387 -7.60 12.27 28.64
C GLU A 387 -8.04 10.87 29.10
N GLU A 388 -9.30 10.70 29.50
CA GLU A 388 -9.84 9.40 29.94
C GLU A 388 -9.95 8.39 28.79
N ILE A 389 -10.38 8.83 27.60
CA ILE A 389 -10.40 8.00 26.38
C ILE A 389 -8.98 7.54 26.04
N ASN A 390 -8.03 8.47 26.01
CA ASN A 390 -6.64 8.16 25.68
C ASN A 390 -6.06 7.15 26.66
N LYS A 391 -6.25 7.36 27.97
CA LYS A 391 -5.83 6.41 29.01
C LYS A 391 -6.44 5.02 28.80
N TYR A 392 -7.74 4.96 28.50
CA TYR A 392 -8.43 3.69 28.29
C TYR A 392 -7.89 2.91 27.09
N ILE A 393 -7.57 3.60 25.98
CA ILE A 393 -6.97 2.99 24.80
C ILE A 393 -5.64 2.31 25.16
N PHE A 394 -4.77 2.99 25.90
CA PHE A 394 -3.48 2.42 26.33
C PHE A 394 -3.63 1.24 27.28
N GLU A 395 -4.55 1.32 28.26
CA GLU A 395 -4.86 0.21 29.17
C GLU A 395 -5.41 -1.02 28.41
N PHE A 396 -6.23 -0.79 27.39
CA PHE A 396 -6.79 -1.86 26.57
C PHE A 396 -5.70 -2.59 25.78
N ILE A 397 -4.84 -1.85 25.06
CA ILE A 397 -3.81 -2.46 24.20
C ILE A 397 -2.69 -3.15 24.98
N GLU A 398 -2.45 -2.73 26.23
CA GLU A 398 -1.38 -3.27 27.07
C GLU A 398 -1.48 -4.79 27.25
N ASN A 399 -2.71 -5.29 27.35
CA ASN A 399 -2.99 -6.69 27.67
C ASN A 399 -3.24 -7.58 26.44
N LYS A 400 -3.11 -7.06 25.21
CA LYS A 400 -3.66 -7.72 24.01
C LYS A 400 -2.64 -8.28 23.03
N THR A 401 -1.41 -7.79 23.03
CA THR A 401 -0.40 -8.24 22.07
C THR A 401 0.89 -8.61 22.78
N LYS A 402 1.40 -9.81 22.50
CA LYS A 402 2.73 -10.25 22.91
C LYS A 402 3.75 -9.90 21.82
N HIS A 403 5.03 -9.97 22.16
CA HIS A 403 6.08 -9.99 21.16
C HIS A 403 5.92 -11.24 20.27
N GLY A 404 6.23 -11.09 18.98
CA GLY A 404 6.23 -12.23 18.07
C GLY A 404 7.49 -13.08 18.25
N GLU A 405 7.52 -14.25 17.58
CA GLU A 405 8.58 -15.24 17.76
C GLU A 405 9.96 -14.72 17.32
N LEU A 406 10.01 -13.85 16.31
CA LEU A 406 11.27 -13.27 15.84
C LEU A 406 11.94 -12.39 16.92
N TYR A 407 11.16 -11.65 17.68
CA TYR A 407 11.69 -10.82 18.76
C TYR A 407 12.43 -11.69 19.78
N HIS A 408 11.82 -12.79 20.23
CA HIS A 408 12.43 -13.72 21.18
C HIS A 408 13.65 -14.43 20.59
N ILE A 409 13.63 -14.78 19.29
CA ILE A 409 14.81 -15.34 18.61
C ILE A 409 16.00 -14.37 18.67
N ILE A 410 15.78 -13.07 18.42
CA ILE A 410 16.85 -12.07 18.47
C ILE A 410 17.26 -11.79 19.92
N GLU A 411 16.32 -11.85 20.88
CA GLU A 411 16.58 -11.76 22.32
C GLU A 411 17.55 -12.86 22.79
N GLU A 412 17.25 -14.12 22.45
CA GLU A 412 18.06 -15.29 22.80
C GLU A 412 19.48 -15.23 22.21
N ASN A 413 19.63 -14.62 21.04
CA ASN A 413 20.89 -14.59 20.31
C ASN A 413 21.71 -13.31 20.55
N GLU A 414 21.19 -12.33 21.31
CA GLU A 414 21.71 -10.97 21.56
C GLU A 414 21.93 -10.09 20.30
N LYS A 415 22.64 -10.61 19.30
CA LYS A 415 22.90 -10.00 17.99
C LYS A 415 23.01 -11.07 16.90
N ILE A 416 22.10 -11.04 15.94
CA ILE A 416 22.16 -11.90 14.75
C ILE A 416 22.93 -11.17 13.65
N ARG A 417 24.07 -11.74 13.25
CA ARG A 417 24.94 -11.14 12.22
C ARG A 417 24.59 -11.65 10.83
N GLY A 418 24.10 -10.78 9.96
CA GLY A 418 23.75 -11.10 8.59
C GLY A 418 22.34 -11.70 8.40
N LYS A 419 21.63 -11.21 7.37
CA LYS A 419 20.32 -11.74 6.95
C LYS A 419 20.32 -13.24 6.63
N GLY A 420 21.42 -13.78 6.10
CA GLY A 420 21.53 -15.21 5.80
C GLY A 420 21.47 -16.08 7.06
N ASN A 421 22.16 -15.68 8.14
CA ASN A 421 22.10 -16.38 9.41
C ASN A 421 20.71 -16.29 10.04
N LEU A 422 20.07 -15.13 9.94
CA LEU A 422 18.69 -14.97 10.37
C LEU A 422 17.76 -15.97 9.65
N ILE A 423 17.86 -16.06 8.32
CA ILE A 423 17.05 -17.01 7.52
C ILE A 423 17.34 -18.47 7.90
N ASN A 424 18.58 -18.82 8.21
CA ASN A 424 18.93 -20.19 8.64
C ASN A 424 18.28 -20.53 9.99
N ILE A 425 18.37 -19.64 10.98
CA ILE A 425 17.74 -19.82 12.31
C ILE A 425 16.22 -19.97 12.17
N ILE A 426 15.61 -19.16 11.30
CA ILE A 426 14.17 -19.21 10.98
C ILE A 426 13.78 -20.58 10.40
N LYS A 427 14.56 -21.08 9.44
CA LYS A 427 14.31 -22.39 8.81
C LYS A 427 14.46 -23.53 9.81
N GLU A 428 15.44 -23.48 10.70
CA GLU A 428 15.62 -24.47 11.77
C GLU A 428 14.43 -24.51 12.74
N LYS A 429 13.81 -23.36 13.02
CA LYS A 429 12.59 -23.27 13.84
C LYS A 429 11.29 -23.54 13.06
N GLY A 430 11.36 -23.90 11.77
CA GLY A 430 10.21 -24.26 10.95
C GLY A 430 9.32 -23.08 10.53
N LEU A 431 9.84 -21.86 10.58
CA LEU A 431 9.09 -20.63 10.30
C LEU A 431 9.10 -20.25 8.82
N SER A 432 8.00 -19.63 8.39
CA SER A 432 7.83 -19.10 7.04
C SER A 432 8.70 -17.86 6.82
N GLU A 433 9.58 -17.89 5.80
CA GLU A 433 10.47 -16.77 5.48
C GLU A 433 9.70 -15.47 5.21
N LYS A 434 8.53 -15.55 4.56
CA LYS A 434 7.70 -14.39 4.24
C LYS A 434 7.20 -13.71 5.53
N ASP A 435 6.65 -14.50 6.45
CA ASP A 435 6.02 -14.00 7.66
C ASP A 435 7.07 -13.38 8.59
N VAL A 436 8.27 -13.98 8.65
CA VAL A 436 9.35 -13.44 9.47
C VAL A 436 9.98 -12.18 8.86
N ILE A 437 10.08 -12.07 7.54
CA ILE A 437 10.49 -10.81 6.91
C ILE A 437 9.48 -9.70 7.19
N GLU A 438 8.17 -10.01 7.14
CA GLU A 438 7.13 -9.05 7.49
C GLU A 438 7.21 -8.62 8.96
N GLU A 439 7.41 -9.59 9.87
CA GLU A 439 7.60 -9.32 11.29
C GLU A 439 8.84 -8.47 11.56
N LEU A 440 9.97 -8.77 10.91
CA LEU A 440 11.20 -8.00 11.01
C LEU A 440 10.98 -6.54 10.61
N GLN A 441 10.27 -6.31 9.50
CA GLN A 441 9.94 -4.97 9.04
C GLN A 441 9.08 -4.22 10.07
N LYS A 442 8.09 -4.86 10.67
CA LYS A 442 7.26 -4.28 11.74
C LYS A 442 8.10 -3.94 12.97
N LEU A 443 8.97 -4.84 13.42
CA LEU A 443 9.83 -4.64 14.58
C LEU A 443 10.84 -3.50 14.36
N THR A 444 11.45 -3.43 13.18
CA THR A 444 12.32 -2.32 12.79
C THR A 444 11.55 -1.01 12.68
N PHE A 445 10.34 -1.02 12.10
CA PHE A 445 9.47 0.16 12.06
C PHE A 445 9.11 0.64 13.47
N CYS A 446 8.79 -0.25 14.41
CA CYS A 446 8.44 0.15 15.77
C CYS A 446 9.64 0.69 16.55
N GLY A 447 10.86 0.35 16.13
CA GLY A 447 12.11 0.66 16.85
C GLY A 447 12.44 -0.34 17.95
N LEU A 448 11.85 -1.54 17.91
CA LEU A 448 12.15 -2.65 18.83
C LEU A 448 13.44 -3.40 18.44
N ILE A 449 13.77 -3.39 17.15
CA ILE A 449 15.01 -3.98 16.61
C ILE A 449 15.85 -2.87 15.95
N ASN A 450 17.14 -2.86 16.29
CA ASN A 450 18.14 -2.09 15.57
C ASN A 450 18.66 -2.89 14.39
N GLU A 451 18.51 -2.33 13.18
CA GLU A 451 19.16 -2.82 11.96
C GLU A 451 20.43 -2.00 11.72
N THR A 452 21.58 -2.65 11.89
CA THR A 452 22.89 -2.02 11.66
C THR A 452 23.53 -2.58 10.39
N VAL A 453 24.10 -1.69 9.57
CA VAL A 453 24.72 -2.06 8.31
C VAL A 453 26.24 -1.93 8.41
N GLU A 454 26.94 -3.05 8.31
CA GLU A 454 28.41 -3.10 8.29
C GLU A 454 28.92 -3.39 6.87
N LYS A 455 29.95 -2.65 6.42
CA LYS A 455 30.61 -2.90 5.14
C LYS A 455 31.80 -3.85 5.35
N ILE A 456 31.70 -5.08 4.85
CA ILE A 456 32.71 -6.13 5.00
C ILE A 456 33.12 -6.61 3.60
N GLY A 457 34.37 -6.40 3.21
CA GLY A 457 34.90 -6.88 1.92
C GLY A 457 34.16 -6.32 0.69
N GLY A 458 33.52 -5.15 0.80
CA GLY A 458 32.72 -4.56 -0.28
C GLY A 458 31.26 -5.01 -0.31
N ILE A 459 30.87 -5.97 0.55
CA ILE A 459 29.49 -6.43 0.73
C ILE A 459 28.91 -5.77 1.98
N TYR A 460 27.63 -5.39 1.93
CA TYR A 460 26.90 -4.85 3.08
C TYR A 460 26.23 -5.99 3.85
N ARG A 461 26.60 -6.15 5.13
CA ARG A 461 26.00 -7.10 6.08
C ARG A 461 25.01 -6.36 6.98
N TYR A 462 23.82 -6.94 7.11
CA TYR A 462 22.75 -6.43 7.98
C TYR A 462 22.75 -7.24 9.26
N ASP A 463 23.02 -6.59 10.38
CA ASP A 463 23.00 -7.19 11.70
C ASP A 463 21.81 -6.67 12.50
N TYR A 464 21.16 -7.57 13.24
CA TYR A 464 19.93 -7.30 13.98
C TYR A 464 20.17 -7.54 15.46
N SER A 465 19.77 -6.58 16.30
CA SER A 465 19.81 -6.70 17.75
C SER A 465 18.60 -6.02 18.37
N ILE A 466 18.25 -6.40 19.60
CA ILE A 466 17.22 -5.68 20.36
C ILE A 466 17.69 -4.25 20.62
N ASN A 467 16.77 -3.31 20.54
CA ASN A 467 17.02 -1.95 20.95
C ASN A 467 16.95 -1.87 22.48
N ASN A 468 18.10 -1.86 23.18
CA ASN A 468 18.09 -1.82 24.65
C ASN A 468 17.74 -0.46 25.26
N ASN A 469 17.52 0.58 24.44
CA ASN A 469 17.05 1.90 24.89
C ASN A 469 15.55 1.93 25.24
N LEU A 470 14.90 0.77 25.40
CA LEU A 470 13.46 0.60 25.65
C LEU A 470 13.03 0.79 27.11
N LYS A 471 13.95 1.13 28.03
CA LYS A 471 13.72 1.13 29.49
C LYS A 471 13.55 2.49 30.17
N ASN A 472 13.58 3.61 29.44
CA ASN A 472 13.45 4.94 30.04
C ASN A 472 12.29 5.74 29.47
#